data_AF-A0A0R1U0J4-F1
#
_entry.id   AF-A0A0R1U0J4-F1
#
_cell.length_a   1.000
_cell.length_b   1.000
_cell.length_c   1.000
_cell.angle_alpha   90.00
_cell.angle_beta   90.00
_cell.angle_gamma   90.00
#
_symmetry.space_group_name_H-M   'P 1'
#
loop_
_entity.id
_entity.type
_entity.pdbx_description
1 polymer ?
#
loop_
_entity_poly.entity_id
_entity_poly.type
_entity_poly.pdbx_seq_one_letter_code
_entity_poly.pdbx_strand_id
1 'polypeptide(L)'
;MRTIKTNAWYRMGFITVALAVIAMSINMFFAPHGVAAGGSTGIAIILYEVWHVPVAMSTMVINVALLLLAYFLVDRSTSIRILYGSLMLPLIMAVLPITKVVEDKLLAILVGSVLIAVGFAMLYMVDASSGGTTVPPLILKKHFGIKTENSLFVIDVAVSSLNIIVSGWEAFILAAFSLLITRMVMNYIATGLDRKRMLHVVSERQLPTIMRAIESVYGDLVTTVLVAGDDEGDGRDVLLVVTDQPEYKDVVLLIHKLDSRALIISGEVADVHDGQ
;
A
#
# COMPACT_ATOMS: atom_id res chain seq x y z
N MET A 1 13.18 11.09 -5.81
CA MET A 1 12.58 10.91 -4.47
C MET A 1 13.30 11.66 -3.35
N ARG A 2 14.65 11.67 -3.27
CA ARG A 2 15.40 12.44 -2.24
C ARG A 2 14.99 13.91 -2.15
N THR A 3 14.88 14.63 -3.27
CA THR A 3 14.47 16.04 -3.33
C THR A 3 13.06 16.33 -2.82
N ILE A 4 12.10 15.43 -3.05
CA ILE A 4 10.71 15.56 -2.56
C ILE A 4 10.65 15.41 -1.03
N LYS A 5 11.48 14.55 -0.45
CA LYS A 5 11.53 14.37 1.00
C LYS A 5 12.19 15.57 1.70
N THR A 6 13.20 16.19 1.08
CA THR A 6 14.01 17.25 1.71
C THR A 6 13.39 18.65 1.63
N ASN A 7 12.70 19.00 0.54
CA ASN A 7 12.14 20.35 0.36
C ASN A 7 10.62 20.38 0.60
N ALA A 8 10.19 21.20 1.57
CA ALA A 8 8.81 21.29 2.01
C ALA A 8 7.82 21.72 0.89
N TRP A 9 8.23 22.60 -0.02
CA TRP A 9 7.38 23.10 -1.09
C TRP A 9 7.09 22.05 -2.15
N TYR A 10 8.12 21.35 -2.63
CA TYR A 10 7.95 20.24 -3.57
C TYR A 10 7.13 19.11 -2.95
N ARG A 11 7.28 18.87 -1.64
CA ARG A 11 6.47 17.89 -0.92
C ARG A 11 5.00 18.29 -0.86
N MET A 12 4.69 19.55 -0.57
CA MET A 12 3.31 20.04 -0.56
C MET A 12 2.67 19.92 -1.94
N GLY A 13 3.37 20.33 -3.01
CA GLY A 13 2.89 20.15 -4.38
C GLY A 13 2.65 18.68 -4.73
N PHE A 14 3.54 17.78 -4.33
CA PHE A 14 3.37 16.34 -4.51
C PHE A 14 2.13 15.80 -3.78
N ILE A 15 1.88 16.26 -2.55
CA ILE A 15 0.66 15.93 -1.80
C ILE A 15 -0.57 16.46 -2.55
N THR A 16 -0.57 17.71 -3.04
CA THR A 16 -1.69 18.27 -3.79
C THR A 16 -2.03 17.44 -5.04
N VAL A 17 -1.01 17.01 -5.80
CA VAL A 17 -1.22 16.16 -6.97
C VAL A 17 -1.84 14.82 -6.57
N ALA A 18 -1.32 14.18 -5.52
CA ALA A 18 -1.88 12.93 -5.01
C ALA A 18 -3.36 13.08 -4.59
N LEU A 19 -3.69 14.18 -3.90
CA LEU A 19 -5.07 14.49 -3.50
C LEU A 19 -5.98 14.78 -4.69
N ALA A 20 -5.45 15.43 -5.74
CA ALA A 20 -6.20 15.67 -6.97
C ALA A 20 -6.54 14.35 -7.69
N VAL A 21 -5.62 13.39 -7.73
CA VAL A 21 -5.88 12.05 -8.27
C VAL A 21 -6.96 11.33 -7.45
N ILE A 22 -6.89 11.39 -6.11
CA ILE A 22 -7.93 10.82 -5.22
C ILE A 22 -9.27 11.51 -5.44
N ALA A 23 -9.31 12.84 -5.49
CA ALA A 23 -10.53 13.60 -5.70
C ALA A 23 -11.17 13.32 -7.06
N MET A 24 -10.36 13.21 -8.12
CA MET A 24 -10.81 12.80 -9.45
C MET A 24 -11.42 11.40 -9.41
N SER A 25 -10.74 10.45 -8.77
CA SER A 25 -11.27 9.10 -8.57
C SER A 25 -12.65 9.13 -7.92
N ILE A 26 -12.80 9.87 -6.81
CA ILE A 26 -14.07 9.93 -6.07
C ILE A 26 -15.17 10.60 -6.90
N ASN A 27 -14.93 11.81 -7.40
CA ASN A 27 -15.95 12.61 -8.08
C ASN A 27 -16.35 12.06 -9.45
N MET A 28 -15.47 11.32 -10.12
CA MET A 28 -15.73 10.84 -11.48
C MET A 28 -16.13 9.36 -11.56
N PHE A 29 -15.76 8.54 -10.58
CA PHE A 29 -15.92 7.08 -10.66
C PHE A 29 -16.69 6.46 -9.49
N PHE A 30 -16.61 7.01 -8.26
CA PHE A 30 -17.31 6.44 -7.11
C PHE A 30 -18.63 7.15 -6.81
N ALA A 31 -18.58 8.47 -6.59
CA ALA A 31 -19.73 9.26 -6.18
C ALA A 31 -20.87 9.24 -7.20
N PRO A 32 -20.65 9.38 -8.53
CA PRO A 32 -21.73 9.29 -9.53
C PRO A 32 -22.43 7.93 -9.59
N HIS A 33 -21.81 6.89 -9.02
CA HIS A 33 -22.31 5.51 -9.03
C HIS A 33 -22.84 5.05 -7.67
N GLY A 34 -22.84 5.93 -6.66
CA GLY A 34 -23.32 5.60 -5.31
C GLY A 34 -22.54 4.43 -4.69
N VAL A 35 -21.22 4.35 -4.89
CA VAL A 35 -20.38 3.28 -4.33
C VAL A 35 -19.48 3.84 -3.25
N ALA A 36 -19.77 3.53 -2.00
CA ALA A 36 -18.95 3.92 -0.85
C ALA A 36 -17.88 2.87 -0.53
N ALA A 37 -16.64 3.12 -0.98
CA ALA A 37 -15.51 2.20 -0.79
C ALA A 37 -14.71 2.40 0.52
N GLY A 38 -15.31 2.98 1.57
CA GLY A 38 -14.66 3.13 2.88
C GLY A 38 -14.20 4.55 3.22
N GLY A 39 -13.63 4.71 4.43
CA GLY A 39 -13.13 5.98 4.95
C GLY A 39 -14.17 7.10 5.09
N SER A 40 -13.69 8.33 5.27
CA SER A 40 -14.57 9.51 5.38
C SER A 40 -15.31 9.83 4.08
N THR A 41 -14.69 9.54 2.94
CA THR A 41 -15.27 9.78 1.62
C THR A 41 -16.38 8.78 1.31
N GLY A 42 -16.24 7.52 1.74
CA GLY A 42 -17.32 6.52 1.67
C GLY A 42 -18.53 6.94 2.50
N ILE A 43 -18.31 7.39 3.75
CA ILE A 43 -19.38 7.95 4.58
C ILE A 43 -20.03 9.16 3.88
N ALA A 44 -19.23 10.04 3.28
CA ALA A 44 -19.73 11.20 2.55
C ALA A 44 -20.59 10.82 1.32
N ILE A 45 -20.24 9.75 0.59
CA ILE A 45 -21.06 9.21 -0.50
C ILE A 45 -22.39 8.70 0.04
N ILE A 46 -22.38 7.93 1.13
CA ILE A 46 -23.61 7.45 1.78
C ILE A 46 -24.51 8.62 2.20
N LEU A 47 -23.94 9.67 2.79
CA LEU A 47 -24.70 10.87 3.19
C LEU A 47 -25.32 11.60 1.99
N TYR A 48 -24.63 11.58 0.84
CA TYR A 48 -25.17 12.14 -0.40
C TYR A 48 -26.33 11.29 -0.95
N GLU A 49 -26.22 9.97 -0.92
CA GLU A 49 -27.28 9.06 -1.38
C GLU A 49 -28.56 9.16 -0.53
N VAL A 50 -28.42 9.40 0.78
CA VAL A 50 -29.58 9.48 1.71
C VAL A 50 -30.16 10.88 1.83
N TRP A 51 -29.31 11.90 1.95
CA TRP A 51 -29.72 13.28 2.28
C TRP A 51 -29.30 14.33 1.25
N HIS A 52 -28.66 13.91 0.15
CA HIS A 52 -28.13 14.81 -0.89
C HIS A 52 -27.18 15.89 -0.37
N VAL A 53 -26.54 15.64 0.79
CA VAL A 53 -25.50 16.53 1.32
C VAL A 53 -24.25 16.40 0.44
N PRO A 54 -23.68 17.51 -0.08
CA PRO A 54 -22.54 17.44 -1.00
C PRO A 54 -21.36 16.64 -0.43
N VAL A 55 -20.83 15.70 -1.22
CA VAL A 55 -19.76 14.78 -0.80
C VAL A 55 -18.53 15.52 -0.26
N ALA A 56 -18.13 16.61 -0.92
CA ALA A 56 -17.01 17.45 -0.48
C ALA A 56 -17.25 18.09 0.90
N MET A 57 -18.47 18.58 1.16
CA MET A 57 -18.85 19.19 2.43
C MET A 57 -18.86 18.15 3.56
N SER A 58 -19.50 17.00 3.33
CA SER A 58 -19.52 15.89 4.28
C SER A 58 -18.10 15.41 4.61
N THR A 59 -17.24 15.27 3.60
CA THR A 59 -15.83 14.90 3.78
C THR A 59 -15.08 15.93 4.62
N MET A 60 -15.30 17.23 4.39
CA MET A 60 -14.69 18.31 5.20
C MET A 60 -15.10 18.19 6.67
N VAL A 61 -16.39 18.06 6.95
CA VAL A 61 -16.90 17.98 8.32
C VAL A 61 -16.34 16.76 9.05
N ILE A 62 -16.36 15.60 8.41
CA ILE A 62 -15.83 14.35 8.98
C ILE A 62 -14.32 14.47 9.22
N ASN A 63 -13.56 14.98 8.24
CA ASN A 63 -12.11 15.13 8.38
C ASN A 63 -11.75 16.11 9.50
N VAL A 64 -12.46 17.23 9.64
CA VAL A 64 -12.24 18.19 10.74
C VAL A 64 -12.56 17.53 12.09
N ALA A 65 -13.68 16.82 12.21
CA ALA A 65 -14.04 16.13 13.43
C ALA A 65 -12.99 15.08 13.84
N LEU A 66 -12.50 14.30 12.87
CA LEU A 66 -11.44 13.31 13.09
C LEU A 66 -10.10 13.96 13.45
N LEU A 67 -9.73 15.08 12.82
CA LEU A 67 -8.53 15.83 13.18
C LEU A 67 -8.58 16.37 14.61
N LEU A 68 -9.73 16.90 15.04
CA LEU A 68 -9.93 17.33 16.43
C LEU A 68 -9.77 16.14 17.37
N LEU A 69 -10.39 15.00 17.05
CA LEU A 69 -10.23 13.78 17.83
C LEU A 69 -8.77 13.31 17.90
N ALA A 70 -8.06 13.35 16.77
CA ALA A 70 -6.63 13.00 16.70
C ALA A 70 -5.76 13.93 17.55
N TYR A 71 -6.06 15.23 17.56
CA TYR A 71 -5.35 16.22 18.36
C TYR A 71 -5.44 15.91 19.86
N PHE A 72 -6.61 15.44 20.33
CA PHE A 72 -6.81 15.10 21.74
C PHE A 72 -6.31 13.69 22.11
N LEU A 73 -6.42 12.71 21.20
CA LEU A 73 -6.15 11.30 21.50
C LEU A 73 -4.75 10.82 21.06
N VAL A 74 -4.26 11.22 19.88
CA VAL A 74 -3.05 10.60 19.30
C VAL A 74 -1.77 11.25 19.75
N ASP A 75 -1.53 12.53 19.51
CA ASP A 75 -0.39 13.29 20.01
C ASP A 75 -0.55 14.71 19.45
N ARG A 76 -0.15 15.73 20.22
CA ARG A 76 -0.28 17.13 19.77
C ARG A 76 0.50 17.45 18.50
N SER A 77 1.39 16.55 18.06
CA SER A 77 2.15 16.64 16.82
C SER A 77 1.45 15.93 15.65
N THR A 78 0.14 16.11 15.47
CA THR A 78 -0.50 15.68 14.21
C THR A 78 0.29 16.32 13.06
N SER A 79 0.88 15.49 12.19
CA SER A 79 1.82 16.00 11.19
C SER A 79 1.11 17.06 10.34
N ILE A 80 1.77 18.20 10.10
CA ILE A 80 1.29 19.23 9.17
C ILE A 80 0.86 18.63 7.82
N ARG A 81 1.50 17.52 7.41
CA ARG A 81 1.15 16.76 6.21
C ARG A 81 -0.24 16.13 6.26
N ILE A 82 -0.61 15.56 7.41
CA ILE A 82 -1.94 14.96 7.64
C ILE A 82 -2.98 16.08 7.72
N LEU A 83 -2.70 17.15 8.47
CA LEU A 83 -3.60 18.32 8.55
C LEU A 83 -3.87 18.91 7.16
N TYR A 84 -2.81 19.16 6.39
CA TYR A 84 -2.90 19.68 5.04
C TYR A 84 -3.74 18.79 4.14
N GLY A 85 -3.45 17.48 4.06
CA GLY A 85 -4.19 16.60 3.17
C GLY A 85 -5.63 16.34 3.59
N SER A 86 -5.91 16.32 4.90
CA SER A 86 -7.28 16.23 5.45
C SER A 86 -8.17 17.40 5.02
N LEU A 87 -7.61 18.60 4.97
CA LEU A 87 -8.36 19.81 4.62
C LEU A 87 -8.35 20.06 3.11
N MET A 88 -7.26 19.71 2.42
CA MET A 88 -7.14 19.93 0.98
C MET A 88 -7.96 18.95 0.15
N LEU A 89 -8.10 17.68 0.54
CA LEU A 89 -8.91 16.73 -0.21
C LEU A 89 -10.33 17.26 -0.49
N PRO A 90 -11.15 17.61 0.53
CA PRO A 90 -12.50 18.09 0.29
C PRO A 90 -12.53 19.42 -0.47
N LEU A 91 -11.52 20.29 -0.32
CA LEU A 91 -11.43 21.53 -1.10
C LEU A 91 -11.22 21.24 -2.59
N ILE A 92 -10.32 20.31 -2.93
CA ILE A 92 -10.12 19.89 -4.33
C ILE A 92 -11.37 19.21 -4.87
N MET A 93 -12.03 18.35 -4.07
CA MET A 93 -13.31 17.74 -4.43
C MET A 93 -14.43 18.77 -4.65
N ALA A 94 -14.40 19.91 -3.96
CA ALA A 94 -15.39 20.97 -4.16
C ALA A 94 -15.18 21.75 -5.48
N VAL A 95 -13.93 21.83 -5.95
CA VAL A 95 -13.58 22.50 -7.21
C VAL A 95 -13.77 21.58 -8.41
N LEU A 96 -13.49 20.27 -8.25
CA LEU A 96 -13.69 19.29 -9.31
C LEU A 96 -15.18 18.96 -9.48
N PRO A 97 -15.71 18.95 -10.71
CA PRO A 97 -17.10 18.59 -10.92
C PRO A 97 -17.33 17.10 -10.64
N ILE A 98 -18.51 16.76 -10.14
CA ILE A 98 -18.98 15.38 -10.03
C ILE A 98 -19.58 15.02 -11.39
N THR A 99 -18.91 14.16 -12.14
CA THR A 99 -19.32 13.79 -13.51
C THR A 99 -19.18 12.30 -13.72
N LYS A 100 -20.20 11.68 -14.31
CA LYS A 100 -20.16 10.26 -14.67
C LYS A 100 -19.33 10.09 -15.95
N VAL A 101 -18.05 9.75 -15.81
CA VAL A 101 -17.12 9.60 -16.97
C VAL A 101 -17.35 8.28 -17.69
N VAL A 102 -17.74 7.24 -16.95
CA VAL A 102 -17.98 5.88 -17.47
C VAL A 102 -19.39 5.47 -17.08
N GLU A 103 -20.19 4.99 -18.05
CA GLU A 103 -21.57 4.59 -17.76
C GLU A 103 -21.65 3.27 -16.98
N ASP A 104 -20.79 2.32 -17.33
CA ASP A 104 -20.69 1.01 -16.71
C ASP A 104 -20.12 1.11 -15.29
N LYS A 105 -20.91 0.63 -14.32
CA LYS A 105 -20.59 0.76 -12.89
C LYS A 105 -19.35 -0.06 -12.51
N LEU A 106 -19.18 -1.25 -13.06
CA LEU A 106 -18.04 -2.12 -12.75
C LEU A 106 -16.75 -1.51 -13.29
N LEU A 107 -16.76 -1.06 -14.56
CA LEU A 107 -15.62 -0.43 -15.20
C LEU A 107 -15.24 0.88 -14.48
N ALA A 108 -16.24 1.67 -14.08
CA ALA A 108 -15.98 2.89 -13.32
C ALA A 108 -15.23 2.58 -12.02
N ILE A 109 -15.71 1.61 -11.24
CA ILE A 109 -15.09 1.24 -9.97
C ILE A 109 -13.72 0.59 -10.17
N LEU A 110 -13.50 -0.20 -11.23
CA LEU A 110 -12.17 -0.72 -11.57
C LEU A 110 -11.16 0.42 -11.75
N VAL A 111 -11.48 1.37 -12.63
CA VAL A 111 -10.59 2.50 -12.95
C VAL A 111 -10.39 3.40 -11.74
N GLY A 112 -11.48 3.76 -11.04
CA GLY A 112 -11.42 4.53 -9.81
C GLY A 112 -10.54 3.85 -8.75
N SER A 113 -10.65 2.53 -8.58
CA SER A 113 -9.87 1.80 -7.57
C SER A 113 -8.36 1.85 -7.84
N VAL A 114 -7.94 1.88 -9.11
CA VAL A 114 -6.53 2.07 -9.47
C VAL A 114 -6.09 3.50 -9.22
N LEU A 115 -6.88 4.50 -9.62
CA LEU A 115 -6.55 5.91 -9.40
C LEU A 115 -6.44 6.25 -7.92
N ILE A 116 -7.40 5.82 -7.10
CA ILE A 116 -7.36 6.07 -5.65
C ILE A 116 -6.16 5.37 -5.01
N ALA A 117 -5.78 4.17 -5.48
CA ALA A 117 -4.59 3.47 -5.00
C ALA A 117 -3.30 4.21 -5.36
N VAL A 118 -3.17 4.72 -6.58
CA VAL A 118 -2.01 5.53 -6.98
C VAL A 118 -1.91 6.78 -6.11
N GLY A 119 -3.02 7.49 -5.91
CA GLY A 119 -3.04 8.68 -5.06
C GLY A 119 -2.70 8.36 -3.60
N PHE A 120 -3.25 7.29 -3.03
CA PHE A 120 -2.86 6.85 -1.69
C PHE A 120 -1.38 6.48 -1.63
N ALA A 121 -0.84 5.72 -2.58
CA ALA A 121 0.56 5.33 -2.60
C ALA A 121 1.48 6.54 -2.59
N MET A 122 1.17 7.56 -3.40
CA MET A 122 1.89 8.84 -3.38
C MET A 122 1.85 9.49 -1.99
N LEU A 123 0.70 9.56 -1.32
CA LEU A 123 0.62 10.11 0.03
C LEU A 123 1.48 9.32 1.03
N TYR A 124 1.45 7.99 0.96
CA TYR A 124 2.25 7.11 1.83
C TYR A 124 3.76 7.34 1.64
N MET A 125 4.25 7.57 0.41
CA MET A 125 5.68 7.82 0.13
C MET A 125 6.26 9.04 0.85
N VAL A 126 5.39 9.98 1.26
CA VAL A 126 5.77 11.21 1.96
C VAL A 126 5.13 11.32 3.35
N ASP A 127 4.68 10.20 3.92
CA ASP A 127 3.92 10.09 5.20
C ASP A 127 2.84 11.17 5.36
N ALA A 128 2.10 11.43 4.27
CA ALA A 128 0.93 12.29 4.26
C ALA A 128 -0.35 11.43 4.29
N SER A 129 -1.50 12.10 4.45
CA SER A 129 -2.79 11.44 4.47
C SER A 129 -3.88 12.38 3.96
N SER A 130 -4.94 11.79 3.39
CA SER A 130 -6.20 12.45 3.08
C SER A 130 -7.10 12.70 4.31
N GLY A 131 -6.62 12.33 5.50
CA GLY A 131 -7.24 12.63 6.79
C GLY A 131 -8.16 11.56 7.32
N GLY A 132 -9.38 11.49 6.78
CA GLY A 132 -10.45 10.77 7.47
C GLY A 132 -10.31 9.25 7.46
N THR A 133 -9.60 8.69 6.50
CA THR A 133 -9.40 7.24 6.39
C THR A 133 -8.29 6.74 7.32
N THR A 134 -7.22 7.52 7.54
CA THR A 134 -6.05 7.04 8.30
C THR A 134 -6.03 7.48 9.77
N VAL A 135 -6.82 8.50 10.15
CA VAL A 135 -6.84 9.01 11.52
C VAL A 135 -7.39 7.99 12.53
N PRO A 136 -8.55 7.35 12.32
CA PRO A 136 -9.05 6.37 13.28
C PRO A 136 -8.09 5.18 13.49
N PRO A 137 -7.47 4.59 12.44
CA PRO A 137 -6.42 3.59 12.61
C PRO A 137 -5.23 4.03 13.48
N LEU A 138 -4.82 5.30 13.41
CA LEU A 138 -3.76 5.84 14.27
C LEU A 138 -4.17 5.91 15.74
N ILE A 139 -5.43 6.31 16.01
CA ILE A 139 -6.00 6.31 17.37
C ILE A 139 -6.01 4.89 17.93
N LEU A 140 -6.47 3.92 17.14
CA LEU A 140 -6.54 2.51 17.54
C LEU A 140 -5.15 1.91 17.79
N LYS A 141 -4.18 2.23 16.92
CA LYS A 141 -2.79 1.81 17.14
C LYS A 141 -2.23 2.34 18.45
N LYS A 142 -2.46 3.63 18.77
CA LYS A 142 -1.92 4.22 19.99
C LYS A 142 -2.52 3.64 21.27
N HIS A 143 -3.84 3.44 21.32
CA HIS A 143 -4.52 3.05 22.56
C HIS A 143 -4.65 1.54 22.74
N PHE A 144 -4.68 0.78 21.65
CA PHE A 144 -4.96 -0.66 21.67
C PHE A 144 -3.84 -1.50 21.03
N GLY A 145 -2.79 -0.89 20.47
CA GLY A 145 -1.68 -1.61 19.84
C GLY A 145 -2.07 -2.35 18.55
N ILE A 146 -3.26 -2.10 18.00
CA ILE A 146 -3.75 -2.77 16.79
C ILE A 146 -2.97 -2.27 15.57
N LYS A 147 -2.59 -3.18 14.67
CA LYS A 147 -1.92 -2.81 13.41
C LYS A 147 -2.79 -1.87 12.58
N THR A 148 -2.22 -0.75 12.12
CA THR A 148 -2.92 0.29 11.36
C THR A 148 -3.64 -0.27 10.12
N GLU A 149 -2.97 -1.18 9.40
CA GLU A 149 -3.51 -1.84 8.19
C GLU A 149 -4.78 -2.66 8.47
N ASN A 150 -4.82 -3.40 9.59
CA ASN A 150 -5.99 -4.18 9.98
C ASN A 150 -7.13 -3.27 10.42
N SER A 151 -6.84 -2.25 11.23
CA SER A 151 -7.82 -1.26 11.66
C SER A 151 -8.46 -0.56 10.47
N LEU A 152 -7.65 -0.15 9.50
CA LEU A 152 -8.11 0.52 8.29
C LEU A 152 -9.07 -0.37 7.49
N PHE A 153 -8.67 -1.61 7.23
CA PHE A 153 -9.50 -2.56 6.48
C PHE A 153 -10.85 -2.82 7.17
N VAL A 154 -10.86 -2.98 8.49
CA VAL A 154 -12.11 -3.20 9.25
C VAL A 154 -13.03 -1.99 9.17
N ILE A 155 -12.48 -0.77 9.32
CA ILE A 155 -13.26 0.47 9.20
C ILE A 155 -13.85 0.60 7.80
N ASP A 156 -13.04 0.34 6.77
CA ASP A 156 -13.50 0.45 5.40
C ASP A 156 -14.59 -0.57 5.07
N VAL A 157 -14.45 -1.83 5.50
CA VAL A 157 -15.50 -2.84 5.36
C VAL A 157 -16.77 -2.44 6.11
N ALA A 158 -16.64 -1.87 7.31
CA ALA A 158 -17.80 -1.41 8.08
C ALA A 158 -18.55 -0.29 7.36
N VAL A 159 -17.83 0.71 6.82
CA VAL A 159 -18.43 1.79 6.03
C VAL A 159 -19.03 1.24 4.73
N SER A 160 -18.32 0.37 4.01
CA SER A 160 -18.81 -0.23 2.76
C SER A 160 -20.05 -1.08 2.98
N SER A 161 -20.21 -1.73 4.14
CA SER A 161 -21.42 -2.49 4.48
C SER A 161 -22.68 -1.62 4.50
N LEU A 162 -22.56 -0.31 4.73
CA LEU A 162 -23.69 0.62 4.66
C LEU A 162 -24.29 0.72 3.25
N ASN A 163 -23.53 0.41 2.19
CA ASN A 163 -24.06 0.35 0.83
C ASN A 163 -25.22 -0.65 0.73
N ILE A 164 -25.22 -1.75 1.48
CA ILE A 164 -26.28 -2.77 1.41
C ILE A 164 -27.66 -2.15 1.67
N ILE A 165 -27.72 -1.24 2.65
CA ILE A 165 -28.95 -0.58 3.09
C ILE A 165 -29.31 0.59 2.16
N VAL A 166 -28.30 1.33 1.67
CA VAL A 166 -28.51 2.60 0.95
C VAL A 166 -28.57 2.44 -0.57
N SER A 167 -27.60 1.72 -1.14
CA SER A 167 -27.38 1.62 -2.59
C SER A 167 -27.49 0.17 -3.12
N GLY A 168 -27.79 -0.78 -2.24
CA GLY A 168 -27.99 -2.19 -2.54
C GLY A 168 -26.73 -3.06 -2.55
N TRP A 169 -26.95 -4.35 -2.75
CA TRP A 169 -25.90 -5.38 -2.75
C TRP A 169 -24.83 -5.18 -3.82
N GLU A 170 -25.22 -4.71 -5.00
CA GLU A 170 -24.27 -4.46 -6.09
C GLU A 170 -23.24 -3.39 -5.70
N ALA A 171 -23.68 -2.29 -5.09
CA ALA A 171 -22.78 -1.24 -4.60
C ALA A 171 -21.85 -1.76 -3.49
N PHE A 172 -22.34 -2.60 -2.59
CA PHE A 172 -21.51 -3.25 -1.57
C PHE A 172 -20.43 -4.15 -2.17
N ILE A 173 -20.80 -5.02 -3.11
CA ILE A 173 -19.85 -5.94 -3.77
C ILE A 173 -18.79 -5.15 -4.52
N LEU A 174 -19.18 -4.10 -5.25
CA LEU A 174 -18.26 -3.23 -5.96
C LEU A 174 -17.34 -2.45 -5.00
N ALA A 175 -17.86 -1.98 -3.87
CA ALA A 175 -17.04 -1.35 -2.83
C ALA A 175 -16.02 -2.33 -2.22
N ALA A 176 -16.44 -3.56 -1.89
CA ALA A 176 -15.54 -4.60 -1.40
C ALA A 176 -14.46 -4.97 -2.43
N PHE A 177 -14.85 -5.07 -3.71
CA PHE A 177 -13.92 -5.32 -4.80
C PHE A 177 -12.93 -4.18 -4.99
N SER A 178 -13.40 -2.93 -4.86
CA SER A 178 -12.56 -1.74 -4.86
C SER A 178 -11.49 -1.80 -3.77
N LEU A 179 -11.88 -2.15 -2.54
CA LEU A 179 -10.93 -2.30 -1.42
C LEU A 179 -9.84 -3.32 -1.71
N LEU A 180 -10.19 -4.45 -2.35
CA LEU A 180 -9.22 -5.48 -2.73
C LEU A 180 -8.26 -4.99 -3.82
N ILE A 181 -8.78 -4.33 -4.86
CA ILE A 181 -7.96 -3.77 -5.95
C ILE A 181 -7.03 -2.69 -5.40
N THR A 182 -7.57 -1.77 -4.59
CA THR A 182 -6.78 -0.69 -4.02
C THR A 182 -5.65 -1.27 -3.16
N ARG A 183 -5.92 -2.27 -2.33
CA ARG A 183 -4.88 -2.97 -1.56
C ARG A 183 -3.84 -3.65 -2.44
N MET A 184 -4.26 -4.34 -3.50
CA MET A 184 -3.35 -5.02 -4.42
C MET A 184 -2.43 -4.04 -5.15
N VAL A 185 -2.99 -2.96 -5.70
CA VAL A 185 -2.23 -1.91 -6.40
C VAL A 185 -1.31 -1.17 -5.44
N MET A 186 -1.80 -0.82 -4.24
CA MET A 186 -0.99 -0.24 -3.18
C MET A 186 0.22 -1.11 -2.82
N ASN A 187 -0.02 -2.41 -2.58
CA ASN A 187 1.05 -3.35 -2.28
C ASN A 187 2.05 -3.45 -3.42
N TYR A 188 1.57 -3.50 -4.67
CA TYR A 188 2.41 -3.53 -5.85
C TYR A 188 3.28 -2.27 -5.99
N ILE A 189 2.72 -1.08 -5.74
CA ILE A 189 3.49 0.18 -5.76
C ILE A 189 4.50 0.22 -4.60
N ALA A 190 4.11 -0.26 -3.41
CA ALA A 190 4.96 -0.25 -2.23
C ALA A 190 6.15 -1.22 -2.32
N THR A 191 5.93 -2.44 -2.82
CA THR A 191 7.00 -3.44 -2.99
C THR A 191 7.77 -3.26 -4.30
N GLY A 192 7.31 -2.38 -5.19
CA GLY A 192 7.86 -2.22 -6.53
C GLY A 192 7.71 -3.47 -7.40
N LEU A 193 8.34 -3.41 -8.58
CA LEU A 193 8.57 -4.55 -9.48
C LEU A 193 9.69 -5.49 -8.98
N ASP A 194 10.51 -5.00 -8.03
CA ASP A 194 11.79 -5.57 -7.65
C ASP A 194 11.67 -6.43 -6.38
N ARG A 195 10.86 -7.49 -6.46
CA ARG A 195 10.73 -8.45 -5.36
C ARG A 195 12.00 -9.27 -5.26
N LYS A 196 12.79 -9.09 -4.20
CA LYS A 196 13.95 -9.94 -3.93
C LYS A 196 13.53 -11.25 -3.28
N ARG A 197 14.22 -12.32 -3.65
CA ARG A 197 14.12 -13.66 -3.08
C ARG A 197 15.41 -13.96 -2.32
N MET A 198 15.25 -14.51 -1.14
CA MET A 198 16.36 -15.09 -0.39
C MET A 198 16.27 -16.61 -0.45
N LEU A 199 17.39 -17.24 -0.78
CA LEU A 199 17.58 -18.67 -0.79
C LEU A 199 18.57 -19.03 0.30
N HIS A 200 18.21 -20.01 1.13
CA HIS A 200 19.16 -20.71 1.99
C HIS A 200 19.48 -22.03 1.30
N VAL A 201 20.71 -22.16 0.83
CA VAL A 201 21.18 -23.33 0.09
C VAL A 201 22.07 -24.15 1.01
N VAL A 202 21.68 -25.39 1.25
CA VAL A 202 22.46 -26.36 2.02
C VAL A 202 22.90 -27.48 1.08
N SER A 203 24.20 -27.73 1.02
CA SER A 203 24.81 -28.79 0.22
C SER A 203 25.96 -29.41 1.02
N GLU A 204 26.14 -30.72 0.92
CA GLU A 204 27.16 -31.44 1.72
C GLU A 204 28.59 -31.13 1.28
N ARG A 205 28.83 -30.82 -0.01
CA ARG A 205 30.19 -30.67 -0.55
C ARG A 205 30.34 -29.62 -1.64
N GLN A 206 29.25 -29.04 -2.15
CA GLN A 206 29.31 -28.23 -3.37
C GLN A 206 29.11 -26.73 -3.16
N LEU A 207 28.94 -26.24 -1.93
CA LEU A 207 28.67 -24.82 -1.67
C LEU A 207 29.68 -23.86 -2.32
N PRO A 208 31.02 -24.06 -2.22
CA PRO A 208 31.97 -23.16 -2.87
C PRO A 208 31.91 -23.19 -4.41
N THR A 209 31.48 -24.31 -4.98
CA THR A 209 31.33 -24.47 -6.43
C THR A 209 30.04 -23.81 -6.91
N ILE A 210 28.94 -23.99 -6.17
CA ILE A 210 27.65 -23.35 -6.43
C ILE A 210 27.79 -21.83 -6.34
N MET A 211 28.44 -21.32 -5.29
CA MET A 211 28.69 -19.90 -5.08
C MET A 211 29.43 -19.28 -6.27
N ARG A 212 30.58 -19.87 -6.65
CA ARG A 212 31.37 -19.41 -7.80
C ARG A 212 30.60 -19.47 -9.12
N ALA A 213 29.77 -20.50 -9.31
CA ALA A 213 28.96 -20.61 -10.52
C ALA A 213 27.91 -19.50 -10.59
N ILE A 214 27.21 -19.22 -9.48
CA ILE A 214 26.23 -18.14 -9.40
C ILE A 214 26.91 -16.79 -9.66
N GLU A 215 28.02 -16.49 -8.97
CA GLU A 215 28.79 -15.26 -9.15
C GLU A 215 29.28 -15.08 -10.59
N SER A 216 29.70 -16.18 -11.24
CA SER A 216 30.17 -16.13 -12.63
C SER A 216 29.08 -15.86 -13.67
N VAL A 217 27.85 -16.31 -13.41
CA VAL A 217 26.73 -16.21 -14.35
C VAL A 217 25.96 -14.91 -14.15
N TYR A 218 25.76 -14.50 -12.90
CA TYR A 218 24.87 -13.39 -12.54
C TYR A 218 25.59 -12.14 -12.05
N GLY A 219 26.86 -12.25 -11.62
CA GLY A 219 27.64 -11.11 -11.14
C GLY A 219 26.90 -10.31 -10.06
N ASP A 220 26.82 -8.99 -10.25
CA ASP A 220 26.21 -8.05 -9.31
C ASP A 220 24.68 -8.21 -9.16
N LEU A 221 24.01 -9.00 -10.00
CA LEU A 221 22.56 -9.26 -9.92
C LEU A 221 22.19 -10.20 -8.76
N VAL A 222 23.17 -10.92 -8.22
CA VAL A 222 22.95 -11.90 -7.15
C VAL A 222 24.00 -11.73 -6.07
N THR A 223 23.56 -11.57 -4.84
CA THR A 223 24.45 -11.50 -3.68
C THR A 223 24.54 -12.87 -3.03
N THR A 224 25.76 -13.40 -2.90
CA THR A 224 26.07 -14.67 -2.24
C THR A 224 26.83 -14.41 -0.93
N VAL A 225 26.41 -15.05 0.15
CA VAL A 225 27.11 -15.01 1.44
C VAL A 225 27.21 -16.43 1.98
N LEU A 226 28.45 -16.91 2.18
CA LEU A 226 28.71 -18.19 2.83
C LEU A 226 28.69 -17.99 4.35
N VAL A 227 27.78 -18.68 5.03
CA VAL A 227 27.69 -18.73 6.49
C VAL A 227 28.26 -20.07 6.93
N ALA A 228 29.43 -20.03 7.57
CA ALA A 228 30.07 -21.22 8.11
C ALA A 228 29.32 -21.72 9.35
N GLY A 229 29.22 -23.05 9.48
CA GLY A 229 28.76 -23.69 10.71
C GLY A 229 29.75 -23.47 11.87
N ASP A 230 29.29 -23.69 13.10
CA ASP A 230 30.17 -23.73 14.27
C ASP A 230 30.97 -25.04 14.29
N ASP A 231 32.28 -24.95 14.50
CA ASP A 231 33.21 -26.08 14.54
C ASP A 231 32.97 -26.99 15.77
N GLU A 232 32.25 -26.52 16.80
CA GLU A 232 32.00 -27.25 18.04
C GLU A 232 30.70 -28.10 18.05
N GLY A 233 29.93 -28.12 16.96
CA GLY A 233 28.67 -28.88 16.87
C GLY A 233 28.30 -29.30 15.44
N ASP A 234 27.15 -29.97 15.25
CA ASP A 234 26.56 -30.41 13.97
C ASP A 234 26.15 -29.24 13.03
N GLY A 235 26.86 -28.11 13.14
CA GLY A 235 26.70 -26.92 12.32
C GLY A 235 27.06 -27.24 10.88
N ARG A 236 26.12 -26.97 9.97
CA ARG A 236 26.34 -27.13 8.54
C ARG A 236 26.49 -25.77 7.91
N ASP A 237 27.44 -25.65 7.00
CA ASP A 237 27.58 -24.47 6.16
C ASP A 237 26.29 -24.23 5.36
N VAL A 238 25.91 -22.96 5.24
CA VAL A 238 24.75 -22.52 4.47
C VAL A 238 25.19 -21.40 3.54
N LEU A 239 24.84 -21.52 2.25
CA LEU A 239 25.00 -20.43 1.31
C LEU A 239 23.70 -19.63 1.24
N LEU A 240 23.75 -18.38 1.67
CA LEU A 240 22.69 -17.40 1.49
C LEU A 240 22.83 -16.79 0.10
N VAL A 241 21.74 -16.78 -0.66
CA VAL A 241 21.68 -16.18 -1.99
C VAL A 241 20.52 -15.21 -2.05
N VAL A 242 20.78 -13.94 -2.35
CA VAL A 242 19.75 -12.91 -2.56
C VAL A 242 19.72 -12.55 -4.04
N THR A 243 18.56 -12.68 -4.66
CA THR A 243 18.37 -12.53 -6.11
C THR A 243 17.03 -11.87 -6.41
N ASP A 244 16.89 -11.23 -7.56
CA ASP A 244 15.62 -10.66 -7.99
C ASP A 244 14.66 -11.76 -8.49
N GLN A 245 13.37 -11.44 -8.50
CA GLN A 245 12.30 -12.38 -8.88
C GLN A 245 12.48 -13.01 -10.28
N PRO A 246 12.99 -12.31 -11.32
CA PRO A 246 13.23 -12.90 -12.63
C PRO A 246 14.30 -14.01 -12.60
N GLU A 247 15.41 -13.78 -11.89
CA GLU A 247 16.57 -14.65 -11.83
C GLU A 247 16.36 -15.86 -10.90
N TYR A 248 15.44 -15.76 -9.94
CA TYR A 248 15.13 -16.81 -8.96
C TYR A 248 15.02 -18.22 -9.57
N LYS A 249 14.27 -18.37 -10.66
CA LYS A 249 14.04 -19.70 -11.27
C LYS A 249 15.33 -20.26 -11.85
N ASP A 250 16.11 -19.44 -12.53
CA ASP A 250 17.34 -19.86 -13.19
C ASP A 250 18.44 -20.17 -12.17
N VAL A 251 18.52 -19.40 -11.07
CA VAL A 251 19.42 -19.67 -9.95
C VAL A 251 19.10 -21.02 -9.30
N VAL A 252 17.82 -21.32 -9.03
CA VAL A 252 17.39 -22.62 -8.47
C VAL A 252 17.76 -23.77 -9.41
N LEU A 253 17.54 -23.59 -10.72
CA LEU A 253 17.91 -24.61 -11.73
C LEU A 253 19.42 -24.82 -11.79
N LEU A 254 20.23 -23.75 -11.72
CA LEU A 254 21.69 -23.83 -11.70
C LEU A 254 22.19 -24.59 -10.47
N ILE A 255 21.63 -24.30 -9.29
CA ILE A 255 21.99 -25.00 -8.05
C ILE A 255 21.70 -26.50 -8.19
N HIS A 256 20.50 -26.88 -8.62
CA HIS A 256 20.15 -28.30 -8.77
C HIS A 256 20.89 -29.02 -9.90
N LYS A 257 21.36 -28.28 -10.92
CA LYS A 257 22.23 -28.83 -11.97
C LYS A 257 23.60 -29.21 -11.43
N LEU A 258 24.14 -28.45 -10.48
CA LEU A 258 25.41 -28.73 -9.83
C LEU A 258 25.24 -29.79 -8.73
N ASP A 259 24.24 -29.60 -7.88
CA ASP A 259 23.89 -30.52 -6.80
C ASP A 259 22.38 -30.82 -6.76
N SER A 260 22.03 -31.95 -7.35
CA SER A 260 20.65 -32.48 -7.35
C SER A 260 20.10 -32.77 -5.94
N ARG A 261 20.96 -32.89 -4.91
CA ARG A 261 20.57 -33.17 -3.52
C ARG A 261 20.59 -31.91 -2.63
N ALA A 262 20.94 -30.75 -3.18
CA ALA A 262 20.94 -29.51 -2.42
C ALA A 262 19.54 -29.21 -1.89
N LEU A 263 19.45 -28.85 -0.61
CA LEU A 263 18.22 -28.33 -0.02
C LEU A 263 18.19 -26.82 -0.23
N ILE A 264 17.10 -26.32 -0.81
CA ILE A 264 16.89 -24.89 -1.04
C ILE A 264 15.64 -24.46 -0.28
N ILE A 265 15.79 -23.57 0.69
CA ILE A 265 14.67 -22.92 1.39
C ILE A 265 14.55 -21.51 0.83
N SER A 266 13.38 -21.13 0.30
CA SER A 266 13.15 -19.80 -0.27
C SER A 266 12.23 -18.94 0.60
N GLY A 267 12.55 -17.65 0.69
CA GLY A 267 11.75 -16.62 1.36
C GLY A 267 11.58 -15.38 0.49
N GLU A 268 10.52 -14.61 0.73
CA GLU A 268 10.39 -13.26 0.18
C GLU A 268 11.13 -12.28 1.09
N VAL A 269 11.96 -11.42 0.49
CA VAL A 269 12.60 -10.32 1.19
C VAL A 269 11.88 -9.05 0.83
N ALA A 270 11.28 -8.41 1.83
CA ALA A 270 10.50 -7.19 1.63
C ALA A 270 11.37 -5.97 1.28
N ASP A 271 12.59 -5.92 1.80
CA ASP A 271 13.52 -4.82 1.56
C ASP A 271 14.96 -5.28 1.78
N VAL A 272 15.89 -4.87 0.92
CA VAL A 272 17.33 -5.12 1.05
C VAL A 272 18.02 -3.77 1.08
N HIS A 273 18.76 -3.51 2.16
CA HIS A 273 19.54 -2.29 2.31
C HIS A 273 20.99 -2.63 1.99
N ASP A 274 21.54 -1.98 0.97
CA ASP A 274 22.94 -2.18 0.59
C ASP A 274 23.86 -1.59 1.68
N GLY A 275 24.95 -2.28 1.96
CA GLY A 275 25.89 -1.93 3.02
C GLY A 275 26.90 -0.90 2.56
N GLN A 276 26.49 0.35 2.30
CA GLN A 276 27.37 1.50 2.05
C GLN A 276 26.91 2.78 2.76
#